data_AF-A0A7C3G1Y5-F1
#
_entry.id   AF-A0A7C3G1Y5-F1
#
_cell.length_a   1.000
_cell.length_b   1.000
_cell.length_c   1.000
_cell.angle_alpha   90.00
_cell.angle_beta   90.00
_cell.angle_gamma   90.00
#
_symmetry.space_group_name_H-M   'P 1'
#
loop_
_entity.id
_entity.type
_entity.pdbx_description
1 polymer ?
#
loop_
_entity_poly.entity_id
_entity_poly.type
_entity_poly.pdbx_seq_one_letter_code
_entity_poly.pdbx_strand_id
1 'polypeptide(L)'
;MPKLFERFNSKKTKDARILVDFVGVFCRENHQYESKSLFPGEDEAMRQVAGDRPLLLCPDCRKLLYHGVVKLLQCPYDPKPMCKKCETHCYASGYREKMREVMRFSGLYMVKHGRLDMLFHYFF
;
A
#
# COMPACT_ATOMS: atom_id res chain seq x y z
N MET A 1 -2.99 -19.69 -8.60
CA MET A 1 -1.61 -19.43 -8.13
C MET A 1 -1.65 -19.05 -6.64
N PRO A 2 -1.56 -19.99 -5.69
CA PRO A 2 -1.91 -19.72 -4.28
C PRO A 2 -0.73 -19.40 -3.33
N LYS A 3 0.53 -19.56 -3.74
CA LYS A 3 1.69 -19.59 -2.80
C LYS A 3 2.35 -18.24 -2.48
N LEU A 4 1.84 -17.12 -3.00
CA LEU A 4 2.48 -15.81 -2.82
C LEU A 4 2.16 -15.18 -1.44
N PHE A 5 1.00 -15.56 -0.89
CA PHE A 5 0.42 -14.97 0.32
C PHE A 5 0.67 -15.79 1.58
N GLU A 6 1.24 -17.00 1.48
CA GLU A 6 1.75 -17.79 2.63
C GLU A 6 2.92 -17.08 3.35
N ARG A 7 3.48 -16.02 2.75
CA ARG A 7 4.58 -15.22 3.32
C ARG A 7 4.12 -14.03 4.17
N PHE A 8 2.83 -13.95 4.53
CA PHE A 8 2.36 -12.93 5.46
C PHE A 8 2.92 -13.17 6.86
N ASN A 9 3.67 -12.19 7.35
CA ASN A 9 4.01 -12.05 8.76
C ASN A 9 3.26 -10.81 9.29
N SER A 10 2.98 -10.77 10.59
CA SER A 10 2.42 -9.62 11.31
C SER A 10 2.98 -8.27 10.84
N LYS A 11 4.30 -8.15 10.65
CA LYS A 11 4.96 -6.94 10.15
C LYS A 11 4.60 -6.61 8.70
N LYS A 12 4.64 -7.60 7.80
CA LYS A 12 4.26 -7.42 6.38
C LYS A 12 2.77 -7.10 6.25
N THR A 13 1.91 -7.66 7.09
CA THR A 13 0.48 -7.34 7.11
C THR A 13 0.24 -5.90 7.56
N LYS A 14 0.94 -5.42 8.60
CA LYS A 14 0.90 -4.01 9.03
C LYS A 14 1.36 -3.07 7.92
N ASP A 15 2.52 -3.35 7.31
CA ASP A 15 3.04 -2.58 6.17
C ASP A 15 2.03 -2.54 5.01
N ALA A 16 1.40 -3.68 4.69
CA ALA A 16 0.42 -3.76 3.62
C ALA A 16 -0.84 -2.93 3.92
N ARG A 17 -1.34 -2.94 5.17
CA ARG A 17 -2.46 -2.09 5.61
C ARG A 17 -2.14 -0.60 5.48
N ILE A 18 -0.93 -0.19 5.87
CA ILE A 18 -0.46 1.20 5.66
C ILE A 18 -0.57 1.57 4.19
N LEU A 19 -0.08 0.70 3.30
CA LEU A 19 -0.15 0.96 1.86
C LEU A 19 -1.59 1.09 1.35
N VAL A 20 -2.50 0.25 1.84
CA VAL A 20 -3.94 0.35 1.50
C VAL A 20 -4.49 1.71 1.88
N ASP A 21 -4.28 2.13 3.13
CA ASP A 21 -4.80 3.40 3.64
C ASP A 21 -4.20 4.60 2.89
N PHE A 22 -2.89 4.57 2.64
CA PHE A 22 -2.18 5.64 1.95
C PHE A 22 -2.61 5.75 0.48
N VAL A 23 -2.73 4.63 -0.23
CA VAL A 23 -3.23 4.62 -1.61
C VAL A 23 -4.70 5.04 -1.66
N GLY A 24 -5.50 4.66 -0.67
CA GLY A 24 -6.90 5.08 -0.54
C GLY A 24 -7.05 6.60 -0.42
N VAL A 25 -6.28 7.22 0.48
CA VAL A 25 -6.25 8.69 0.62
C VAL A 25 -5.79 9.34 -0.68
N PHE A 26 -4.68 8.88 -1.27
CA PHE A 26 -4.16 9.45 -2.52
C PHE A 26 -5.18 9.38 -3.66
N CYS A 27 -5.80 8.21 -3.86
CA CYS A 27 -6.80 8.01 -4.92
C CYS A 27 -8.04 8.87 -4.69
N ARG A 28 -8.47 9.03 -3.45
CA ARG A 28 -9.64 9.84 -3.12
C ARG A 28 -9.40 11.30 -3.46
N GLU A 29 -8.25 11.84 -3.07
CA GLU A 29 -7.98 13.28 -3.19
C GLU A 29 -7.50 13.68 -4.59
N ASN A 30 -6.60 12.89 -5.21
CA ASN A 30 -5.99 13.24 -6.49
C ASN A 30 -6.77 12.71 -7.70
N HIS A 31 -7.52 11.62 -7.56
CA HIS A 31 -8.28 11.00 -8.66
C HIS A 31 -9.79 11.01 -8.37
N GLN A 32 -10.34 12.20 -8.12
CA GLN A 32 -11.77 12.37 -7.82
C GLN A 32 -12.67 12.02 -9.01
N TYR A 33 -12.22 12.33 -10.22
CA TYR A 33 -13.01 12.19 -11.46
C TYR A 33 -12.83 10.85 -12.18
N GLU A 34 -11.96 9.96 -11.68
CA GLU A 34 -11.76 8.65 -12.30
C GLU A 34 -12.83 7.65 -11.89
N SER A 35 -13.16 6.71 -12.78
CA SER A 35 -14.07 5.60 -12.46
C SER A 35 -13.45 4.70 -11.39
N LYS A 36 -14.06 4.63 -10.21
CA LYS A 36 -13.59 3.79 -9.09
C LYS A 36 -14.37 2.49 -9.03
N SER A 37 -13.69 1.42 -8.66
CA SER A 37 -14.29 0.11 -8.48
C SER A 37 -13.95 -0.45 -7.09
N LEU A 38 -14.84 -1.30 -6.57
CA LEU A 38 -14.75 -1.89 -5.24
C LEU A 38 -13.52 -2.80 -5.11
N PHE A 39 -12.66 -2.46 -4.15
CA PHE A 39 -11.46 -3.18 -3.77
C PHE A 39 -11.60 -3.66 -2.31
N PRO A 40 -11.25 -4.90 -1.98
CA PRO A 40 -10.69 -5.95 -2.86
C PRO A 40 -11.82 -6.66 -3.64
N GLY A 41 -11.75 -6.62 -4.98
CA GLY A 41 -12.65 -7.42 -5.82
C GLY A 41 -12.11 -8.84 -5.95
N GLU A 42 -12.94 -9.88 -5.72
CA GLU A 42 -12.73 -11.36 -5.80
C GLU A 42 -11.43 -12.00 -5.25
N ASP A 43 -10.39 -11.23 -4.98
CA ASP A 43 -9.07 -11.68 -4.58
C ASP A 43 -9.02 -11.85 -3.06
N GLU A 44 -9.26 -13.09 -2.62
CA GLU A 44 -9.27 -13.49 -1.20
C GLU A 44 -7.99 -13.07 -0.47
N ALA A 45 -6.85 -13.08 -1.17
CA ALA A 45 -5.59 -12.68 -0.58
C ALA A 45 -5.50 -11.17 -0.29
N MET A 46 -6.18 -10.35 -1.08
CA MET A 46 -6.28 -8.92 -0.82
C MET A 46 -7.33 -8.58 0.25
N ARG A 47 -8.32 -9.47 0.51
CA ARG A 47 -9.21 -9.33 1.68
C ARG A 47 -8.43 -9.39 2.99
N GLN A 48 -7.47 -10.29 3.09
CA GLN A 48 -6.62 -10.41 4.28
C GLN A 48 -5.77 -9.14 4.54
N VAL A 49 -5.43 -8.41 3.48
CA VAL A 49 -4.66 -7.16 3.53
C VAL A 49 -5.54 -5.94 3.79
N ALA A 50 -6.63 -5.79 3.03
CA ALA A 50 -7.54 -4.65 3.13
C ALA A 50 -8.41 -4.70 4.40
N GLY A 51 -8.57 -5.89 4.99
CA GLY A 51 -9.54 -6.13 6.06
C GLY A 51 -10.97 -5.98 5.56
N ASP A 52 -11.92 -5.76 6.48
CA ASP A 52 -13.35 -5.64 6.17
C ASP A 52 -13.74 -4.29 5.53
N ARG A 53 -12.78 -3.42 5.23
CA ARG A 53 -13.08 -2.07 4.69
C ARG A 53 -13.22 -2.12 3.18
N PRO A 54 -14.39 -1.80 2.61
CA PRO A 54 -14.50 -1.60 1.18
C PRO A 54 -13.76 -0.32 0.78
N LEU A 55 -12.73 -0.44 -0.06
CA LEU A 55 -12.04 0.70 -0.66
C LEU A 55 -12.48 0.89 -2.11
N LEU A 56 -12.79 2.12 -2.50
CA LEU A 56 -13.02 2.48 -3.89
C LEU A 56 -11.73 3.04 -4.48
N LEU A 57 -11.11 2.30 -5.38
CA LEU A 57 -9.86 2.69 -6.04
C LEU A 57 -10.08 2.78 -7.56
N CYS A 58 -9.41 3.74 -8.18
CA CYS A 58 -9.31 3.77 -9.64
C CYS A 58 -8.40 2.63 -10.14
N PRO A 59 -8.46 2.27 -11.44
CA PRO A 59 -7.67 1.18 -12.01
C PRO A 59 -6.17 1.33 -11.77
N ASP A 60 -5.65 2.56 -11.82
CA ASP A 60 -4.24 2.85 -11.67
C ASP A 60 -3.76 2.70 -10.21
N CYS A 61 -4.52 3.23 -9.25
CA CYS A 61 -4.23 3.06 -7.84
C CYS A 61 -4.35 1.59 -7.42
N ARG A 62 -5.31 0.84 -7.98
CA ARG A 62 -5.43 -0.60 -7.76
C ARG A 62 -4.20 -1.35 -8.26
N LYS A 63 -3.73 -1.07 -9.48
CA LYS A 63 -2.50 -1.68 -10.04
C LYS A 63 -1.27 -1.35 -9.19
N LEU A 64 -1.14 -0.09 -8.75
CA LEU A 64 -0.04 0.37 -7.91
C LEU A 64 -0.02 -0.37 -6.56
N LEU A 65 -1.18 -0.46 -5.89
CA LEU A 65 -1.33 -1.16 -4.62
C LEU A 65 -1.02 -2.65 -4.76
N TYR A 66 -1.58 -3.31 -5.77
CA TYR A 66 -1.33 -4.72 -6.05
C TYR A 66 0.16 -4.99 -6.26
N HIS A 67 0.82 -4.19 -7.11
CA HIS A 67 2.25 -4.30 -7.31
C HIS A 67 3.03 -4.11 -6.00
N GLY A 68 2.66 -3.12 -5.19
CA GLY A 68 3.31 -2.87 -3.90
C GLY A 68 3.19 -4.02 -2.91
N VAL A 69 1.99 -4.60 -2.77
CA VAL A 69 1.74 -5.75 -1.90
C VAL A 69 2.51 -6.98 -2.37
N VAL A 70 2.48 -7.29 -3.67
CA VAL A 70 3.23 -8.41 -4.24
C VAL A 70 4.72 -8.27 -3.97
N LYS A 71 5.30 -7.08 -4.17
CA LYS A 71 6.73 -6.84 -3.89
C LYS A 71 7.06 -6.90 -2.40
N LEU A 72 6.16 -6.47 -1.54
CA LEU A 72 6.33 -6.59 -0.08
C LEU A 72 6.39 -8.07 0.35
N LEU A 73 5.52 -8.91 -0.22
CA LEU A 73 5.49 -10.36 0.07
C LEU A 73 6.70 -11.10 -0.48
N GLN A 74 7.12 -10.76 -1.71
CA GLN A 74 8.29 -11.35 -2.37
C GLN A 74 9.62 -10.88 -1.81
N CYS A 75 9.65 -9.85 -0.95
CA CYS A 75 10.89 -9.33 -0.41
C CYS A 75 11.68 -10.43 0.33
N PRO A 76 12.95 -10.69 -0.06
CA PRO A 76 13.78 -11.74 0.55
C PRO A 76 14.38 -11.34 1.90
N TYR A 77 14.38 -10.03 2.23
CA TYR A 77 14.95 -9.53 3.47
C TYR A 77 13.94 -9.58 4.63
N ASP A 78 14.38 -10.08 5.78
CA ASP A 78 13.66 -10.01 7.06
C ASP A 78 14.63 -9.70 8.21
N PRO A 79 14.56 -8.51 8.85
CA PRO A 79 13.61 -7.43 8.60
C PRO A 79 13.89 -6.68 7.31
N LYS A 80 12.83 -6.39 6.54
CA LYS A 80 12.92 -5.60 5.30
C LYS A 80 13.54 -4.21 5.55
N PRO A 81 14.63 -3.84 4.85
CA PRO A 81 15.18 -2.50 4.95
C PRO A 81 14.23 -1.48 4.29
N MET A 82 14.36 -0.21 4.66
CA MET A 82 13.64 0.87 3.97
C MET A 82 13.94 0.81 2.47
N CYS A 83 12.93 0.97 1.61
CA CYS A 83 13.10 0.90 0.15
C CYS A 83 14.12 1.92 -0.42
N LYS A 84 14.46 2.97 0.34
CA LYS A 84 15.54 3.93 0.02
C LYS A 84 16.94 3.34 0.21
N LYS A 85 17.10 2.42 1.17
CA LYS A 85 18.36 1.76 1.58
C LYS A 85 18.47 0.30 1.11
N CYS A 86 17.53 -0.18 0.29
CA CYS A 86 17.51 -1.55 -0.19
C CYS A 86 18.46 -1.72 -1.38
N GLU A 87 19.37 -2.69 -1.34
CA GLU A 87 20.41 -2.88 -2.36
C GLU A 87 19.86 -3.37 -3.71
N THR A 88 18.85 -4.25 -3.70
CA THR A 88 18.32 -4.89 -4.91
C THR A 88 17.31 -4.05 -5.68
N HIS A 89 16.70 -3.04 -5.06
CA HIS A 89 15.67 -2.18 -5.66
C HIS A 89 14.65 -2.92 -6.55
N CYS A 90 13.78 -3.72 -5.94
CA CYS A 90 12.84 -4.61 -6.64
C CYS A 90 11.61 -3.93 -7.30
N TYR A 91 11.49 -2.60 -7.21
CA TYR A 91 10.42 -1.83 -7.87
C TYR A 91 10.84 -1.44 -9.28
N ALA A 92 9.96 -1.65 -10.27
CA ALA A 92 10.10 -0.99 -11.57
C ALA A 92 10.13 0.53 -11.37
N SER A 93 10.99 1.24 -12.12
CA SER A 93 11.31 2.66 -11.92
C SER A 93 10.08 3.55 -11.79
N GLY A 94 9.13 3.43 -12.72
CA GLY A 94 7.89 4.22 -12.70
C GLY A 94 6.97 3.92 -11.52
N TYR A 95 6.93 2.68 -11.03
CA TYR A 95 6.13 2.33 -9.85
C TYR A 95 6.74 2.87 -8.56
N ARG A 96 8.08 2.95 -8.48
CA ARG A 96 8.78 3.48 -7.31
C ARG A 96 8.47 4.95 -7.09
N GLU A 97 8.45 5.73 -8.17
CA GLU A 97 8.15 7.16 -8.13
C GLU A 97 6.71 7.41 -7.70
N LYS A 98 5.75 6.74 -8.34
CA LYS A 98 4.34 6.79 -7.94
C LYS A 98 4.15 6.41 -6.48
N MET A 99 4.80 5.34 -6.00
CA MET A 99 4.69 4.95 -4.61
C MET A 99 5.27 6.00 -3.65
N ARG A 100 6.39 6.64 -4.02
CA ARG A 100 6.99 7.71 -3.22
C ARG A 100 6.07 8.93 -3.17
N GLU A 101 5.42 9.25 -4.28
CA GLU A 101 4.43 10.32 -4.38
C GLU A 101 3.24 10.05 -3.46
N VAL A 102 2.67 8.85 -3.52
CA VAL A 102 1.60 8.40 -2.60
C VAL A 102 2.04 8.54 -1.15
N MET A 103 3.23 8.04 -0.80
CA MET A 103 3.74 8.13 0.58
C MET A 103 3.90 9.58 1.05
N ARG A 104 4.44 10.46 0.20
CA ARG A 104 4.65 11.88 0.52
C ARG A 104 3.33 12.62 0.68
N PHE A 105 2.41 12.44 -0.26
CA PHE A 105 1.12 13.11 -0.25
C PHE A 105 0.27 12.64 0.93
N SER A 106 0.06 11.33 1.06
CA SER A 106 -0.83 10.77 2.08
C SER A 106 -0.28 10.98 3.49
N GLY A 107 1.05 10.90 3.67
CA GLY A 107 1.67 11.24 4.94
C GLY A 107 1.43 12.69 5.34
N LEU A 108 1.67 13.64 4.43
CA LEU A 108 1.44 15.07 4.70
C LEU A 108 -0.05 15.37 4.90
N TYR A 109 -0.93 14.73 4.13
CA TYR A 109 -2.37 14.85 4.26
C TYR A 109 -2.84 14.42 5.66
N MET A 110 -2.35 13.28 6.16
CA MET A 110 -2.69 12.79 7.50
C MET A 110 -2.23 13.74 8.61
N VAL A 111 -1.02 14.28 8.50
CA VAL A 111 -0.51 15.31 9.45
C VAL A 111 -1.44 16.52 9.46
N LYS A 112 -1.81 17.04 8.28
CA LYS A 112 -2.63 18.25 8.16
C LYS A 112 -4.05 18.08 8.70
N HIS A 113 -4.60 16.87 8.63
CA HIS A 113 -5.97 16.58 9.09
C HIS A 113 -6.03 16.06 10.53
N GLY A 114 -4.96 16.22 11.32
CA GLY A 114 -4.95 15.86 12.74
C GLY A 114 -4.96 14.35 13.02
N ARG A 115 -4.76 13.51 12.01
CA ARG A 115 -4.68 12.03 12.11
C ARG A 115 -3.29 11.57 12.59
N LEU A 116 -2.73 12.29 13.56
CA LEU A 116 -1.40 12.02 14.11
C LEU A 116 -1.36 10.66 14.82
N ASP A 117 -2.49 10.24 15.41
CA ASP A 117 -2.70 8.91 15.98
C ASP A 117 -2.27 7.78 15.05
N MET A 118 -2.63 7.91 13.77
CA MET A 118 -2.35 6.90 12.76
C MET A 118 -0.88 6.92 12.36
N LEU A 119 -0.24 8.09 12.33
CA LEU A 119 1.19 8.21 12.09
C LEU A 119 1.99 7.61 13.25
N PHE A 120 1.63 7.90 14.50
CA PHE A 120 2.25 7.29 15.66
C PHE A 120 2.12 5.77 15.65
N HIS A 121 0.92 5.23 15.33
CA HIS A 121 0.69 3.79 15.22
C HIS A 121 1.55 3.08 14.15
N TYR A 122 2.06 3.82 13.17
CA TYR A 122 2.87 3.27 12.09
C TYR A 122 4.37 3.50 12.26
N PHE A 123 4.78 4.52 13.00
CA PHE A 123 6.19 4.84 13.26
C PHE A 123 6.71 4.28 14.59
N PHE A 124 5.84 3.99 15.57
CA PHE A 124 6.16 3.41 16.88
C PHE A 124 5.43 2.08 17.08
#